data_AF-A0A3M1RCN0-F1
#
_entry.id   AF-A0A3M1RCN0-F1
#
_cell.length_a   1.000
_cell.length_b   1.000
_cell.length_c   1.000
_cell.angle_alpha   90.00
_cell.angle_beta   90.00
_cell.angle_gamma   90.00
#
_symmetry.space_group_name_H-M   'P 1'
#
loop_
_entity.id
_entity.type
_entity.pdbx_description
1 polymer ?
#
loop_
_entity_poly.entity_id
_entity_poly.type
_entity_poly.pdbx_seq_one_letter_code
_entity_poly.pdbx_strand_id
1 'polypeptide(L)' 'MNASKRIPVTKVVWEELGRLKRAGQTYDELLMEMIEEHKKGLLFREMRAIEERGDFVELE' A
#
# COMPACT_ATOMS: atom_id res chain seq x y z
N MET A 1 -18.04 11.69 9.45
CA MET A 1 -18.49 11.29 8.10
C MET A 1 -17.27 10.89 7.30
N ASN A 2 -17.13 9.62 6.92
CA ASN A 2 -16.08 9.22 5.98
C ASN A 2 -16.49 9.68 4.58
N ALA A 3 -15.64 10.49 3.94
CA ALA A 3 -15.88 10.94 2.58
C ALA A 3 -15.77 9.74 1.62
N SER A 4 -16.88 9.36 0.98
CA SER A 4 -16.89 8.25 0.02
C SER A 4 -16.67 8.77 -1.39
N LYS A 5 -15.54 8.40 -2.00
CA LYS A 5 -15.27 8.58 -3.44
C LYS A 5 -15.21 7.21 -4.09
N ARG A 6 -15.74 7.07 -5.31
CA ARG A 6 -15.68 5.80 -6.07
C ARG A 6 -14.47 5.80 -7.01
N ILE A 7 -13.76 4.67 -7.05
CA ILE A 7 -12.67 4.43 -7.98
C ILE A 7 -13.21 3.47 -9.06
N PRO A 8 -13.43 3.92 -10.30
CA PRO A 8 -13.81 3.02 -11.37
C PRO A 8 -12.63 2.11 -11.70
N VAL A 9 -12.88 0.81 -11.77
CA VAL A 9 -11.89 -0.21 -12.13
C VAL A 9 -12.47 -1.12 -13.21
N THR A 10 -11.61 -1.85 -13.91
CA THR A 10 -12.06 -2.88 -14.85
C THR A 10 -12.69 -4.05 -14.10
N LYS A 11 -13.54 -4.83 -14.79
CA LYS A 11 -14.16 -6.04 -14.21
C LYS A 11 -13.10 -7.02 -13.67
N VAL A 12 -12.01 -7.19 -14.42
CA VAL A 12 -10.88 -8.06 -14.02
C VAL A 12 -10.28 -7.60 -12.69
N VAL A 13 -9.97 -6.32 -12.55
CA VAL A 13 -9.41 -5.78 -11.30
C VAL A 13 -10.40 -5.92 -10.15
N TRP A 14 -11.69 -5.71 -10.40
CA TRP A 14 -12.73 -5.89 -9.39
C TRP A 14 -12.82 -7.34 -8.89
N GLU A 15 -12.74 -8.32 -9.79
CA GLU A 15 -12.73 -9.75 -9.43
C GLU A 15 -11.50 -10.12 -8.61
N GLU A 16 -10.31 -9.64 -8.98
CA GLU A 16 -9.08 -9.88 -8.24
C GLU A 16 -9.13 -9.24 -6.83
N LEU A 17 -9.60 -8.00 -6.70
CA LEU A 17 -9.82 -7.36 -5.40
C LEU A 17 -10.81 -8.16 -4.55
N GLY A 18 -11.86 -8.71 -5.16
CA GLY A 18 -12.83 -9.58 -4.48
C GLY A 18 -12.22 -10.87 -3.95
N ARG A 19 -11.23 -11.46 -4.66
CA ARG A 19 -10.50 -12.66 -4.22
C ARG A 19 -9.53 -12.39 -3.08
N LEU A 20 -8.91 -11.21 -3.06
CA LEU A 20 -7.99 -10.78 -2.00
C LEU A 20 -8.71 -10.41 -0.69
N LYS A 21 -9.94 -9.94 -0.80
CA LYS A 21 -10.75 -9.49 0.32
C LYS A 21 -11.13 -10.64 1.26
N ARG A 22 -10.90 -10.45 2.57
CA ARG A 22 -11.31 -11.42 3.60
C ARG A 22 -12.82 -11.33 3.93
N ALA A 23 -13.33 -12.38 4.56
CA ALA A 23 -14.69 -12.39 5.10
C ALA A 23 -14.86 -11.28 6.15
N GLY A 24 -15.93 -10.49 6.04
CA GLY A 24 -16.21 -9.36 6.95
C GLY A 24 -15.40 -8.08 6.69
N GLN A 25 -14.32 -8.13 5.91
CA GLN A 25 -13.53 -6.95 5.53
C GLN A 25 -14.30 -6.05 4.56
N THR A 26 -14.00 -4.78 4.47
CA THR A 26 -14.47 -3.83 3.45
C THR A 26 -13.39 -3.61 2.37
N TYR A 27 -13.77 -3.06 1.21
CA TYR A 27 -12.77 -2.71 0.20
C TYR A 27 -11.85 -1.57 0.68
N ASP A 28 -12.35 -0.65 1.50
CA ASP A 28 -11.52 0.42 2.07
C ASP A 28 -10.45 -0.17 2.99
N GLU A 29 -10.80 -1.14 3.84
CA GLU A 29 -9.84 -1.84 4.71
C GLU A 29 -8.80 -2.63 3.90
N LEU A 30 -9.21 -3.35 2.86
CA LEU A 30 -8.28 -4.05 1.98
C LEU A 30 -7.30 -3.07 1.31
N LEU A 31 -7.81 -1.97 0.77
CA LEU A 31 -6.97 -0.97 0.11
C LEU A 31 -6.00 -0.29 1.09
N MET A 32 -6.44 -0.03 2.33
CA MET A 32 -5.56 0.49 3.38
C MET A 32 -4.43 -0.48 3.72
N GLU A 33 -4.72 -1.77 3.84
CA GLU A 33 -3.70 -2.81 4.06
C GLU A 33 -2.69 -2.85 2.91
N MET A 34 -3.15 -2.87 1.67
CA MET A 34 -2.29 -2.87 0.47
C MET A 34 -1.41 -1.61 0.37
N ILE A 35 -1.96 -0.45 0.72
CA ILE A 35 -1.20 0.82 0.74
C ILE A 35 -0.08 0.74 1.79
N GLU A 36 -0.38 0.22 2.97
CA GLU A 36 0.59 0.10 4.05
C GLU A 36 1.72 -0.88 3.70
N GLU A 37 1.39 -2.02 3.09
CA GLU A 37 2.38 -2.97 2.58
C GLU A 37 3.26 -2.34 1.50
N HIS A 38 2.68 -1.57 0.58
CA HIS A 38 3.43 -0.87 -0.46
C HIS A 38 4.41 0.17 0.13
N LYS A 39 3.97 0.95 1.12
CA LYS A 39 4.82 1.94 1.81
C LYS A 39 5.98 1.28 2.54
N LYS A 40 5.74 0.18 3.25
CA LYS A 40 6.81 -0.59 3.89
C LYS A 40 7.82 -1.10 2.86
N GLY A 41 7.34 -1.64 1.74
CA GLY A 41 8.19 -2.09 0.64
C GLY A 41 9.00 -0.97 -0.02
N LEU A 42 8.46 0.25 -0.11
CA LEU A 42 9.22 1.43 -0.55
C LEU A 42 10.30 1.78 0.48
N LEU A 43 9.94 1.88 1.75
CA LEU A 43 10.87 2.21 2.83
C LEU A 43 12.08 1.26 2.86
N PHE A 44 11.86 -0.05 2.80
CA PHE A 44 12.95 -1.01 2.79
C PHE A 44 13.86 -0.88 1.56
N ARG A 45 13.29 -0.57 0.39
CA ARG A 45 14.07 -0.34 -0.84
C ARG A 45 14.90 0.93 -0.75
N GLU A 46 14.32 2.00 -0.23
CA GLU A 46 15.03 3.27 -0.03
C GLU A 46 16.15 3.13 0.99
N MET A 47 15.90 2.46 2.11
CA MET A 47 16.91 2.19 3.14
C MET A 47 18.08 1.40 2.56
N ARG A 48 17.82 0.31 1.81
CA ARG A 48 18.87 -0.44 1.12
C ARG A 48 19.67 0.44 0.16
N ALA A 49 18.98 1.29 -0.60
CA ALA A 49 19.65 2.17 -1.56
C ALA A 49 20.52 3.23 -0.86
N ILE A 50 20.13 3.72 0.32
CA ILE A 50 20.95 4.63 1.15
C ILE A 50 22.19 3.89 1.67
N GLU A 51 22.01 2.66 2.20
CA GLU A 51 23.12 1.83 2.68
C GLU A 51 24.15 1.55 1.56
N GLU A 52 23.68 1.25 0.35
CA GLU A 52 24.54 0.99 -0.81
C GLU A 52 25.30 2.25 -1.28
N ARG A 53 24.71 3.44 -1.17
CA ARG A 53 25.37 4.70 -1.54
C ARG A 53 26.31 5.23 -0.45
N GLY A 54 26.08 4.85 0.81
CA GLY A 54 26.81 5.39 1.96
C GLY A 54 26.39 6.82 2.34
N ASP A 55 25.23 7.27 1.87
CA ASP A 55 24.70 8.63 2.09
C ASP A 55 24.03 8.75 3.47
N PHE A 56 24.81 8.68 4.53
CA PHE A 56 24.31 8.83 5.91
C PHE A 56 24.39 10.30 6.36
N VAL A 57 23.36 10.76 7.07
CA VAL A 57 23.33 12.08 7.72
C VAL A 57 23.30 11.91 9.24
N GLU A 58 23.96 12.80 9.97
CA GLU A 58 23.87 12.82 11.43
C GLU A 58 22.47 13.29 11.87
N LEU A 59 21.93 12.67 12.92
CA LEU A 59 20.68 13.07 13.55
C LEU A 59 20.99 14.09 14.67
N GLU A 60 20.46 15.30 14.56
CA GLU A 60 20.47 16.33 15.63
C GLU A 60 19.43 16.06 16.73
#